data_AF-A0A6G2I952-F1
#
_entry.id   AF-A0A6G2I952-F1
#
_cell.length_a   1.000
_cell.length_b   1.000
_cell.length_c   1.000
_cell.angle_alpha   90.00
_cell.angle_beta   90.00
_cell.angle_gamma   90.00
#
_symmetry.space_group_name_H-M   'P 1'
#
loop_
_entity.id
_entity.type
_entity.pdbx_description
1 polymer ?
#
loop_
_entity_poly.entity_id
_entity_poly.type
_entity_poly.pdbx_seq_one_letter_code
_entity_poly.pdbx_strand_id
1 'polypeptide(L)'
;MSRTLIAQASFTSLVAAVALLAAGCAGTADGAEAGGCRDDGGRSARERAQWLRPAVSFDEAASGEEAAVEIGPRGRGDGEPQCDPVAVQVQFWRLTATPSGTELNSALRVRLGSEGGEGRTVGLPPGLSAKERGACTGVLMAVYTGPPLTGGELPDGGTGHVDGIATPQVKFRTDRIAAYRLIPPSDPERCDTDTVAGGNARTTPSATSNPWDPDHP
;
A
#
# COMPACT_ATOMS: atom_id res chain seq x y z
N MET A 1 56.62 -48.77 -39.71
CA MET A 1 57.36 -47.65 -39.08
C MET A 1 57.16 -47.76 -37.57
N SER A 2 58.27 -47.68 -36.84
CA SER A 2 58.44 -47.40 -35.40
C SER A 2 57.83 -48.35 -34.34
N ARG A 3 58.75 -48.98 -33.59
CA ARG A 3 58.57 -49.68 -32.31
C ARG A 3 58.90 -48.71 -31.16
N THR A 4 58.09 -48.72 -30.10
CA THR A 4 58.48 -48.44 -28.68
C THR A 4 57.27 -48.81 -27.79
N LEU A 5 57.20 -49.96 -27.12
CA LEU A 5 57.89 -50.46 -25.90
C LEU A 5 57.52 -49.74 -24.58
N ILE A 6 56.86 -50.51 -23.69
CA ILE A 6 57.11 -50.75 -22.23
C ILE A 6 57.03 -49.49 -21.32
N ALA A 7 56.58 -49.44 -20.05
CA ALA A 7 56.36 -50.35 -18.92
C ALA A 7 55.40 -49.62 -17.93
N GLN A 8 54.50 -50.31 -17.24
CA GLN A 8 54.64 -50.83 -15.86
C GLN A 8 54.87 -49.82 -14.72
N ALA A 9 54.09 -50.09 -13.67
CA ALA A 9 54.38 -49.99 -12.24
C ALA A 9 54.17 -48.66 -11.51
N SER A 10 53.02 -48.64 -10.82
CA SER A 10 52.84 -48.33 -9.40
C SER A 10 54.07 -47.87 -8.62
N PHE A 11 54.01 -46.71 -7.96
CA PHE A 11 54.72 -46.49 -6.69
C PHE A 11 54.08 -45.35 -5.86
N THR A 12 53.81 -45.71 -4.59
CA THR A 12 53.96 -44.92 -3.36
C THR A 12 53.04 -43.73 -3.05
N SER A 13 52.22 -43.96 -2.02
CA SER A 13 51.82 -43.04 -0.96
C SER A 13 52.73 -41.83 -0.78
N LEU A 14 52.11 -40.64 -0.75
CA LEU A 14 52.63 -39.51 0.01
C LEU A 14 51.58 -39.11 1.05
N VAL A 15 51.86 -39.47 2.31
CA VAL A 15 51.19 -38.92 3.48
C VAL A 15 51.71 -37.48 3.63
N ALA A 16 50.86 -36.49 3.38
CA ALA A 16 51.10 -35.13 3.80
C ALA A 16 50.19 -34.84 5.00
N ALA A 17 50.73 -35.07 6.20
CA ALA A 17 50.15 -34.59 7.43
C ALA A 17 50.29 -33.06 7.46
N VAL A 18 49.21 -32.34 7.14
CA VAL A 18 49.13 -30.89 7.38
C VAL A 18 48.47 -30.70 8.75
N ALA A 19 49.31 -30.62 9.77
CA ALA A 19 48.92 -30.06 11.06
C ALA A 19 48.82 -28.53 10.91
N LEU A 20 47.62 -28.03 10.63
CA LEU A 20 47.31 -26.60 10.78
C LEU A 20 46.60 -26.42 12.11
N LEU A 21 47.23 -25.60 12.96
CA LEU A 21 46.71 -25.15 14.24
C LEU A 21 45.35 -24.46 14.04
N ALA A 22 44.26 -25.15 14.33
CA ALA A 22 42.96 -24.53 14.59
C ALA A 22 42.95 -23.97 16.02
N ALA A 23 43.82 -23.00 16.29
CA ALA A 23 43.71 -22.16 17.46
C ALA A 23 42.85 -20.96 17.09
N GLY A 24 41.62 -20.94 17.62
CA GLY A 24 40.91 -19.70 17.92
C GLY A 24 40.41 -18.89 16.73
N CYS A 25 39.26 -19.30 16.19
CA CYS A 25 38.15 -18.38 15.96
C CYS A 25 36.87 -19.18 16.19
N ALA A 26 36.55 -19.40 17.47
CA ALA A 26 35.16 -19.55 17.88
C ALA A 26 34.50 -18.17 17.69
N GLY A 27 34.35 -17.74 16.44
CA GLY A 27 33.29 -16.83 16.08
C GLY A 27 32.07 -17.70 16.06
N THR A 28 31.26 -17.62 17.11
CA THR A 28 29.85 -17.96 17.00
C THR A 28 29.39 -17.32 15.70
N ALA A 29 28.99 -18.14 14.73
CA ALA A 29 28.02 -17.69 13.76
C ALA A 29 26.79 -17.36 14.62
N ASP A 30 26.77 -16.16 15.18
CA ASP A 30 25.55 -15.53 15.66
C ASP A 30 24.60 -15.71 14.51
N GLY A 31 23.59 -16.54 14.77
CA GLY A 31 22.78 -17.12 13.72
C GLY A 31 22.38 -16.03 12.75
N ALA A 32 22.46 -16.32 11.46
CA ALA A 32 21.45 -15.80 10.58
C ALA A 32 20.13 -16.31 11.18
N GLU A 33 19.54 -15.54 12.10
CA GLU A 33 18.19 -15.73 12.57
C GLU A 33 17.37 -15.73 11.29
N ALA A 34 16.94 -16.91 10.87
CA ALA A 34 16.00 -17.05 9.78
C ALA A 34 14.89 -16.06 10.09
N GLY A 35 14.70 -15.05 9.22
CA GLY A 35 13.65 -14.07 9.37
C GLY A 35 12.34 -14.81 9.47
N GLY A 36 11.86 -15.01 10.69
CA GLY A 36 10.63 -15.72 10.96
C GLY A 36 9.49 -14.79 10.61
N CYS A 37 8.52 -15.30 9.85
CA CYS A 37 7.23 -14.68 9.79
C CYS A 37 6.46 -15.04 11.07
N ARG A 38 5.58 -14.14 11.52
CA ARG A 38 4.70 -14.37 12.67
C ARG A 38 3.33 -14.80 12.17
N ASP A 39 2.70 -15.74 12.87
CA ASP A 39 1.30 -16.06 12.61
C ASP A 39 0.39 -14.88 12.99
N ASP A 40 -0.67 -14.67 12.20
CA ASP A 40 -1.66 -13.63 12.49
C ASP A 40 -2.50 -13.96 13.74
N GLY A 41 -2.51 -15.23 14.18
CA GLY A 41 -2.99 -15.65 15.51
C GLY A 41 -4.45 -15.31 15.84
N GLY A 42 -5.28 -15.04 14.82
CA GLY A 42 -6.67 -14.63 15.01
C GLY A 42 -6.85 -13.16 15.44
N ARG A 43 -5.89 -12.28 15.13
CA ARG A 43 -5.96 -10.85 15.47
C ARG A 43 -7.27 -10.20 15.01
N SER A 44 -7.81 -9.37 15.89
CA SER A 44 -8.92 -8.48 15.58
C SER A 44 -8.55 -7.53 14.43
N ALA A 45 -9.56 -6.99 13.75
CA ALA A 45 -9.32 -6.02 12.68
C ALA A 45 -8.60 -4.75 13.18
N ARG A 46 -8.83 -4.37 14.45
CA ARG A 46 -8.13 -3.27 15.12
C ARG A 46 -6.63 -3.56 15.28
N GLU A 47 -6.26 -4.73 15.76
CA GLU A 47 -4.86 -5.12 15.92
C GLU A 47 -4.14 -5.19 14.57
N ARG A 48 -4.81 -5.71 13.53
CA ARG A 48 -4.27 -5.71 12.16
C ARG A 48 -4.08 -4.29 11.62
N ALA A 49 -5.01 -3.38 11.90
CA ALA A 49 -4.88 -1.98 11.53
C ALA A 49 -3.72 -1.28 12.27
N GLN A 50 -3.53 -1.59 13.56
CA GLN A 50 -2.40 -1.08 14.35
C GLN A 50 -1.06 -1.61 13.85
N TRP A 51 -0.99 -2.90 13.47
CA TRP A 51 0.21 -3.47 12.85
C TRP A 51 0.51 -2.82 11.50
N LEU A 52 -0.50 -2.50 10.69
CA LEU A 52 -0.29 -1.87 9.38
C LEU A 52 0.14 -0.40 9.48
N ARG A 53 -0.36 0.33 10.48
CA ARG A 53 -0.23 1.79 10.61
C ARG A 53 1.19 2.35 10.39
N PRO A 54 2.27 1.81 10.98
CA PRO A 54 3.59 2.41 10.85
C PRO A 54 4.21 2.23 9.46
N ALA A 55 3.65 1.36 8.62
CA ALA A 55 4.11 1.15 7.25
C ALA A 55 3.43 2.09 6.25
N VAL A 56 2.37 2.80 6.63
CA VAL A 56 1.61 3.63 5.70
C VAL A 56 2.14 5.05 5.72
N SER A 57 2.59 5.52 4.56
CA SER A 57 2.89 6.93 4.29
C SER A 57 1.99 7.44 3.16
N PHE A 58 1.77 8.76 3.17
CA PHE A 58 1.09 9.45 2.09
C PHE A 58 2.07 10.46 1.53
N ASP A 59 2.66 10.16 0.40
CA ASP A 59 3.39 11.14 -0.38
C ASP A 59 2.49 11.64 -1.51
N GLU A 60 2.59 12.91 -1.89
CA GLU A 60 2.02 13.40 -3.18
C GLU A 60 3.15 13.74 -4.18
N ALA A 61 4.42 13.56 -3.79
CA ALA A 61 5.64 14.00 -4.46
C ALA A 61 6.76 12.92 -4.59
N ALA A 62 6.68 11.76 -3.92
CA ALA A 62 7.78 10.78 -3.83
C ALA A 62 8.18 10.08 -5.15
N SER A 63 7.34 10.10 -6.17
CA SER A 63 7.73 9.69 -7.51
C SER A 63 7.23 10.76 -8.45
N GLY A 64 8.01 11.10 -9.49
CA GLY A 64 7.63 12.08 -10.52
C GLY A 64 6.30 11.82 -11.24
N GLU A 65 5.59 10.76 -10.83
CA GLU A 65 4.20 10.42 -11.08
C GLU A 65 3.54 10.12 -9.71
N GLU A 66 2.60 10.95 -9.28
CA GLU A 66 1.30 10.60 -8.68
C GLU A 66 1.17 9.47 -7.63
N ALA A 67 2.24 9.04 -6.95
CA ALA A 67 2.12 8.19 -5.77
C ALA A 67 1.29 8.94 -4.72
N ALA A 68 0.34 8.25 -4.10
CA ALA A 68 -0.62 8.84 -3.15
C ALA A 68 -0.57 8.15 -1.80
N VAL A 69 -0.37 6.83 -1.85
CA VAL A 69 -0.31 5.94 -0.71
C VAL A 69 0.83 4.97 -0.93
N GLU A 70 1.75 4.95 0.02
CA GLU A 70 2.82 3.98 0.08
C GLU A 70 2.61 3.11 1.32
N ILE A 71 2.78 1.80 1.13
CA ILE A 71 2.78 0.80 2.19
C ILE A 71 4.18 0.19 2.15
N GLY A 72 5.06 0.66 3.02
CA GLY A 72 6.44 0.19 3.12
C GLY A 72 6.55 -1.22 3.72
N PRO A 73 7.74 -1.85 3.60
CA PRO A 73 8.04 -3.07 4.32
C PRO A 73 8.05 -2.82 5.84
N ARG A 74 7.93 -3.90 6.61
CA ARG A 74 7.94 -3.87 8.07
C ARG A 74 9.36 -4.14 8.56
N GLY A 75 9.92 -3.19 9.31
CA GLY A 75 11.24 -3.33 9.93
C GLY A 75 11.19 -4.18 11.20
N ARG A 76 12.35 -4.75 11.58
CA ARG A 76 12.56 -5.30 12.93
C ARG A 76 12.36 -4.17 13.94
N GLY A 77 11.27 -4.23 14.71
CA GLY A 77 10.91 -3.22 15.73
C GLY A 77 9.53 -2.60 15.51
N ASP A 78 9.05 -2.52 14.27
CA ASP A 78 7.70 -2.00 13.98
C ASP A 78 6.64 -3.11 13.99
N GLY A 79 7.06 -4.36 13.87
CA GLY A 79 6.24 -5.55 13.91
C GLY A 79 6.68 -6.50 12.80
N GLU A 80 6.93 -7.77 13.14
CA GLU A 80 7.49 -8.73 12.18
C GLU A 80 6.56 -8.97 10.98
N PRO A 81 7.12 -9.36 9.82
CA PRO A 81 6.34 -9.86 8.69
C PRO A 81 5.38 -10.98 9.11
N GLN A 82 4.22 -11.08 8.48
CA GLN A 82 3.22 -12.12 8.74
C GLN A 82 3.44 -13.32 7.83
N CYS A 83 3.14 -14.53 8.33
CA CYS A 83 3.16 -15.73 7.50
C CYS A 83 1.98 -15.76 6.52
N ASP A 84 0.84 -15.22 6.94
CA ASP A 84 -0.35 -15.07 6.12
C ASP A 84 -0.57 -13.60 5.74
N PRO A 85 -0.89 -13.29 4.48
CA PRO A 85 -1.20 -11.93 4.07
C PRO A 85 -2.39 -11.35 4.84
N VAL A 86 -2.19 -10.17 5.42
CA VAL A 86 -3.29 -9.34 5.93
C VAL A 86 -4.03 -8.74 4.73
N ALA A 87 -5.36 -8.92 4.69
CA ALA A 87 -6.19 -8.25 3.69
C ALA A 87 -6.24 -6.74 3.97
N VAL A 88 -5.71 -5.95 3.04
CA VAL A 88 -5.64 -4.50 3.08
C VAL A 88 -6.49 -3.91 1.97
N GLN A 89 -7.15 -2.80 2.27
CA GLN A 89 -7.89 -1.98 1.32
C GLN A 89 -7.25 -0.59 1.29
N VAL A 90 -6.94 -0.11 0.10
CA VAL A 90 -6.60 1.29 -0.15
C VAL A 90 -7.78 1.90 -0.90
N GLN A 91 -8.37 2.94 -0.32
CA GLN A 91 -9.58 3.55 -0.85
C GLN A 91 -9.42 5.06 -0.97
N PHE A 92 -9.80 5.54 -2.14
CA PHE A 92 -9.88 6.95 -2.50
C PHE A 92 -11.34 7.33 -2.62
N TRP A 93 -11.71 8.44 -2.00
CA TRP A 93 -12.98 9.11 -2.21
C TRP A 93 -12.74 10.51 -2.76
N ARG A 94 -13.53 10.89 -3.75
CA ARG A 94 -13.67 12.28 -4.20
C ARG A 94 -14.55 13.03 -3.22
N LEU A 95 -14.09 14.20 -2.82
CA LEU A 95 -14.85 15.17 -2.03
C LEU A 95 -15.31 16.29 -2.95
N THR A 96 -16.60 16.56 -3.01
CA THR A 96 -17.14 17.67 -3.80
C THR A 96 -17.82 18.65 -2.86
N ALA A 97 -17.25 19.84 -2.68
CA ALA A 97 -17.94 20.91 -1.97
C ALA A 97 -19.14 21.39 -2.79
N THR A 98 -20.30 21.49 -2.14
CA THR A 98 -21.56 22.00 -2.69
C THR A 98 -22.14 23.04 -1.73
N PRO A 99 -23.13 23.84 -2.14
CA PRO A 99 -23.83 24.77 -1.24
C PRO A 99 -24.47 24.07 -0.04
N SER A 100 -24.87 22.81 -0.22
CA SER A 100 -25.48 22.03 0.86
C SER A 100 -24.46 21.47 1.85
N GLY A 101 -23.16 21.42 1.48
CA GLY A 101 -22.07 20.76 2.21
C GLY A 101 -21.23 19.84 1.30
N THR A 102 -20.44 18.90 1.84
CA THR A 102 -19.46 18.14 1.04
C THR A 102 -19.93 16.73 0.70
N GLU A 103 -20.06 16.41 -0.59
CA GLU A 103 -20.36 15.05 -1.03
C GLU A 103 -19.11 14.15 -1.01
N LEU A 104 -19.27 12.92 -0.51
CA LEU A 104 -18.22 11.90 -0.46
C LEU A 104 -18.56 10.76 -1.41
N ASN A 105 -17.82 10.64 -2.52
CA ASN A 105 -18.04 9.66 -3.58
C ASN A 105 -16.84 8.71 -3.73
N SER A 106 -17.05 7.40 -3.75
CA SER A 106 -15.97 6.43 -3.98
C SER A 106 -15.38 6.61 -5.38
N ALA A 107 -14.07 6.85 -5.47
CA ALA A 107 -13.37 7.05 -6.74
C ALA A 107 -12.60 5.79 -7.17
N LEU A 108 -11.83 5.19 -6.26
CA LEU A 108 -11.05 3.98 -6.52
C LEU A 108 -10.88 3.19 -5.24
N ARG A 109 -11.01 1.86 -5.34
CA ARG A 109 -10.66 0.92 -4.27
C ARG A 109 -9.71 -0.14 -4.81
N VAL A 110 -8.60 -0.35 -4.12
CA VAL A 110 -7.63 -1.39 -4.41
C VAL A 110 -7.57 -2.34 -3.22
N ARG A 111 -7.69 -3.64 -3.49
CA ARG A 111 -7.49 -4.70 -2.50
C ARG A 111 -6.08 -5.25 -2.65
N LEU A 112 -5.37 -5.33 -1.54
CA LEU A 112 -4.01 -5.85 -1.44
C LEU A 112 -3.94 -6.95 -0.38
N GLY A 113 -2.98 -7.86 -0.54
CA GLY A 113 -2.46 -8.69 0.54
C GLY A 113 -1.15 -8.07 1.02
N SER A 114 -0.96 -7.93 2.33
CA SER A 114 0.30 -7.46 2.91
C SER A 114 0.81 -8.43 3.96
N GLU A 115 1.94 -9.05 3.66
CA GLU A 115 2.74 -9.83 4.62
C GLU A 115 3.79 -8.95 5.30
N GLY A 116 4.00 -7.73 4.82
CA GLY A 116 4.96 -6.80 5.38
C GLY A 116 6.41 -6.99 4.89
N GLY A 117 6.69 -7.96 4.01
CA GLY A 117 8.03 -8.17 3.44
C GLY A 117 8.37 -7.22 2.29
N GLU A 118 7.38 -6.82 1.49
CA GLU A 118 7.56 -5.98 0.30
C GLU A 118 6.72 -4.69 0.38
N GLY A 119 7.26 -3.61 -0.18
CA GLY A 119 6.54 -2.35 -0.32
C GLY A 119 5.52 -2.37 -1.46
N ARG A 120 4.49 -1.53 -1.36
CA ARG A 120 3.47 -1.31 -2.39
C ARG A 120 3.14 0.17 -2.50
N THR A 121 2.95 0.64 -3.73
CA THR A 121 2.51 2.01 -4.00
C THR A 121 1.20 1.98 -4.76
N VAL A 122 0.27 2.86 -4.36
CA VAL A 122 -0.99 3.08 -5.06
C VAL A 122 -1.09 4.56 -5.41
N GLY A 123 -1.20 4.85 -6.70
CA GLY A 123 -1.32 6.20 -7.21
C GLY A 123 -2.72 6.79 -7.01
N LEU A 124 -2.83 8.12 -7.15
CA LEU A 124 -4.13 8.79 -7.20
C LEU A 124 -4.88 8.33 -8.45
N PRO A 125 -6.21 8.13 -8.37
CA PRO A 125 -7.00 7.91 -9.58
C PRO A 125 -7.04 9.20 -10.43
N PRO A 126 -7.24 9.08 -11.76
CA PRO A 126 -7.32 10.23 -12.65
C PRO A 126 -8.34 11.27 -12.19
N GLY A 127 -7.98 12.55 -12.35
CA GLY A 127 -8.84 13.67 -11.97
C GLY A 127 -8.88 13.97 -10.46
N LEU A 128 -8.01 13.34 -9.66
CA LEU A 128 -7.80 13.65 -8.24
C LEU A 128 -6.38 14.15 -7.92
N SER A 129 -5.47 14.15 -8.90
CA SER A 129 -4.14 14.75 -8.73
C SER A 129 -4.23 16.25 -8.45
N ALA A 130 -3.20 16.82 -7.83
CA ALA A 130 -3.16 18.26 -7.53
C ALA A 130 -3.30 19.16 -8.77
N LYS A 131 -2.89 18.67 -9.95
CA LYS A 131 -2.97 19.41 -11.22
C LYS A 131 -4.36 19.34 -11.86
N GLU A 132 -5.11 18.28 -11.60
CA GLU A 132 -6.41 18.03 -12.23
C GLU A 132 -7.59 18.41 -11.33
N ARG A 133 -7.43 18.32 -10.00
CA ARG A 133 -8.52 18.62 -9.07
C ARG A 133 -8.83 20.11 -9.05
N GLY A 134 -10.09 20.45 -9.30
CA GLY A 134 -10.60 21.82 -9.23
C GLY A 134 -10.76 22.32 -7.78
N ALA A 135 -11.06 23.61 -7.61
CA ALA A 135 -11.10 24.24 -6.29
C ALA A 135 -12.17 23.67 -5.34
N CYS A 136 -13.25 23.11 -5.90
CA CYS A 136 -14.32 22.43 -5.17
C CYS A 136 -14.07 20.95 -4.93
N THR A 137 -12.96 20.40 -5.42
CA THR A 137 -12.63 18.98 -5.33
C THR A 137 -11.53 18.74 -4.31
N GLY A 138 -11.83 17.92 -3.30
CA GLY A 138 -10.86 17.34 -2.38
C GLY A 138 -10.73 15.83 -2.56
N VAL A 139 -9.87 15.23 -1.73
CA VAL A 139 -9.61 13.78 -1.71
C VAL A 139 -9.56 13.29 -0.28
N LEU A 140 -10.28 12.21 0.03
CA LEU A 140 -10.03 11.40 1.22
C LEU A 140 -9.36 10.10 0.80
N MET A 141 -8.24 9.79 1.44
CA MET A 141 -7.51 8.53 1.25
C MET A 141 -7.53 7.77 2.57
N ALA A 142 -7.81 6.47 2.54
CA ALA A 142 -7.66 5.62 3.72
C ALA A 142 -7.07 4.26 3.36
N VAL A 143 -6.26 3.76 4.29
CA VAL A 143 -5.76 2.39 4.31
C VAL A 143 -6.36 1.67 5.50
N TYR A 144 -7.02 0.54 5.27
CA TYR A 144 -7.73 -0.20 6.31
C TYR A 144 -7.70 -1.71 6.07
N THR A 145 -8.01 -2.48 7.11
CA THR A 145 -7.95 -3.94 7.06
C THR A 145 -9.31 -4.61 6.90
N GLY A 146 -9.33 -5.75 6.21
CA GLY A 146 -10.49 -6.61 6.06
C GLY A 146 -11.41 -6.22 4.88
N PRO A 147 -12.73 -6.47 5.01
CA PRO A 147 -13.69 -6.19 3.93
C PRO A 147 -13.91 -4.68 3.76
N PRO A 148 -14.48 -4.24 2.62
CA PRO A 148 -14.86 -2.86 2.39
C PRO A 148 -15.60 -2.21 3.56
N LEU A 149 -15.37 -0.91 3.76
CA LEU A 149 -16.14 -0.14 4.74
C LEU A 149 -17.60 -0.04 4.32
N THR A 150 -18.49 -0.21 5.29
CA THR A 150 -19.91 0.08 5.12
C THR A 150 -20.21 1.56 5.36
N GLY A 151 -21.38 2.03 4.93
CA GLY A 151 -21.81 3.42 5.18
C GLY A 151 -21.81 3.80 6.67
N GLY A 152 -22.07 2.85 7.57
CA GLY A 152 -22.02 3.04 9.03
C GLY A 152 -20.60 3.16 9.61
N GLU A 153 -19.57 2.81 8.85
CA GLU A 153 -18.16 2.92 9.25
C GLU A 153 -17.47 4.16 8.69
N LEU A 154 -18.06 4.76 7.65
CA LEU A 154 -17.61 6.03 7.09
C LEU A 154 -17.77 7.16 8.12
N PRO A 155 -17.04 8.28 7.94
CA PRO A 155 -17.18 9.46 8.79
C PRO A 155 -18.63 9.95 8.88
N ASP A 156 -18.96 10.65 9.97
CA ASP A 156 -20.29 11.22 10.17
C ASP A 156 -20.68 12.08 8.96
N GLY A 157 -21.87 11.81 8.43
CA GLY A 157 -22.28 12.27 7.10
C GLY A 157 -22.36 11.20 6.00
N GLY A 158 -21.75 10.03 6.23
CA GLY A 158 -21.95 8.83 5.41
C GLY A 158 -21.69 9.00 3.91
N THR A 159 -22.18 8.06 3.10
CA THR A 159 -22.23 8.22 1.64
C THR A 159 -23.13 9.40 1.30
N GLY A 160 -22.55 10.47 0.77
CA GLY A 160 -23.29 11.56 0.15
C GLY A 160 -23.19 12.91 0.86
N HIS A 161 -22.87 13.02 2.15
CA HIS A 161 -22.84 14.34 2.78
C HIS A 161 -22.02 14.45 4.08
N VAL A 162 -20.79 14.92 4.05
CA VAL A 162 -19.93 15.02 5.26
C VAL A 162 -19.85 16.47 5.76
N ASP A 163 -20.36 16.68 6.97
CA ASP A 163 -20.18 17.93 7.72
C ASP A 163 -18.74 18.03 8.25
N GLY A 164 -18.15 19.22 8.22
CA GLY A 164 -16.87 19.47 8.90
C GLY A 164 -15.60 19.05 8.16
N ILE A 165 -15.67 18.71 6.85
CA ILE A 165 -14.47 18.48 6.01
C ILE A 165 -13.62 19.75 5.82
N ALA A 166 -14.16 20.93 6.17
CA ALA A 166 -13.37 22.15 6.32
C ALA A 166 -12.35 22.06 7.48
N THR A 167 -12.48 21.07 8.37
CA THR A 167 -11.48 20.77 9.41
C THR A 167 -10.54 19.65 8.95
N PRO A 168 -9.24 19.70 9.28
CA PRO A 168 -8.24 18.76 8.77
C PRO A 168 -8.34 17.34 9.35
N GLN A 169 -9.35 17.03 10.15
CA GLN A 169 -9.49 15.75 10.85
C GLN A 169 -10.80 15.06 10.48
N VAL A 170 -10.69 13.79 10.13
CA VAL A 170 -11.83 12.94 9.75
C VAL A 170 -11.93 11.81 10.76
N LYS A 171 -13.13 11.59 11.31
CA LYS A 171 -13.37 10.52 12.29
C LYS A 171 -14.17 9.39 11.67
N PHE A 172 -13.48 8.31 11.28
CA PHE A 172 -14.13 7.06 10.89
C PHE A 172 -14.80 6.40 12.10
N ARG A 173 -15.93 5.72 11.87
CA ARG A 173 -16.70 5.01 12.90
C ARG A 173 -16.27 3.55 13.05
N THR A 174 -14.99 3.29 12.78
CA THR A 174 -14.41 1.94 12.79
C THR A 174 -12.96 2.00 13.24
N ASP A 175 -12.52 0.97 13.96
CA ASP A 175 -11.13 0.84 14.43
C ASP A 175 -10.22 0.15 13.40
N ARG A 176 -10.75 -0.16 12.21
CA ARG A 176 -10.05 -0.88 11.14
C ARG A 176 -9.15 0.02 10.29
N ILE A 177 -9.16 1.34 10.53
CA ILE A 177 -8.33 2.31 9.81
C ILE A 177 -6.89 2.25 10.34
N ALA A 178 -5.97 1.88 9.46
CA ALA A 178 -4.54 1.95 9.75
C ALA A 178 -4.07 3.40 9.69
N ALA A 179 -4.31 4.07 8.56
CA ALA A 179 -4.00 5.48 8.37
C ALA A 179 -4.96 6.12 7.35
N TYR A 180 -5.09 7.44 7.39
CA TYR A 180 -5.84 8.21 6.41
C TYR A 180 -5.16 9.56 6.16
N ARG A 181 -5.46 10.16 5.00
CA ARG A 181 -5.11 11.54 4.69
C ARG A 181 -6.29 12.22 4.04
N LEU A 182 -6.64 13.38 4.58
CA LEU A 182 -7.62 14.28 3.99
C LEU A 182 -6.87 15.40 3.26
N ILE A 183 -7.28 15.65 2.02
CA ILE A 183 -6.95 16.85 1.27
C ILE A 183 -8.28 17.56 1.03
N PRO A 184 -8.58 18.65 1.75
CA PRO A 184 -9.85 19.35 1.57
C PRO A 184 -9.91 20.04 0.21
N PRO A 185 -11.13 20.34 -0.30
CA PRO A 185 -11.30 21.33 -1.37
C PRO A 185 -10.54 22.62 -1.02
N SER A 186 -9.86 23.22 -2.01
CA SER A 186 -9.01 24.39 -1.77
C SER A 186 -9.79 25.70 -1.64
N ASP A 187 -11.02 25.75 -2.17
CA ASP A 187 -11.89 26.91 -2.10
C ASP A 187 -13.36 26.51 -1.96
N PRO A 188 -13.74 25.87 -0.83
CA PRO A 188 -15.10 25.36 -0.64
C PRO A 188 -16.15 26.48 -0.61
N GLU A 189 -15.78 27.70 -0.23
CA GLU A 189 -16.70 28.85 -0.15
C GLU A 189 -17.10 29.37 -1.55
N ARG A 190 -16.23 29.26 -2.56
CA ARG A 190 -16.60 29.60 -3.95
C ARG A 190 -17.51 28.58 -4.61
N CYS A 191 -17.65 27.40 -4.02
CA CYS A 191 -18.55 26.36 -4.48
C CYS A 191 -20.02 26.64 -4.09
N ASP A 192 -20.25 27.74 -3.38
CA ASP A 192 -21.55 28.21 -2.91
C ASP A 192 -22.36 28.96 -3.98
N THR A 193 -22.12 28.69 -5.26
CA THR A 193 -22.83 29.36 -6.36
C THR A 193 -23.67 28.38 -7.17
N ASP A 194 -24.98 28.63 -7.15
CA ASP A 194 -25.90 28.31 -8.24
C ASP A 194 -25.29 28.80 -9.57
N THR A 195 -24.55 27.93 -10.24
CA THR A 195 -24.32 28.02 -11.70
C THR A 195 -25.06 26.87 -12.37
N VAL A 196 -26.35 26.74 -12.05
CA VAL A 196 -27.37 26.30 -13.00
C VAL A 196 -27.77 27.52 -13.83
N ALA A 197 -26.86 28.02 -14.66
CA ALA A 197 -27.20 29.02 -15.69
C ALA A 197 -26.16 29.00 -16.81
N GLY A 198 -26.43 28.19 -17.84
CA GLY A 198 -25.82 28.34 -19.16
C GLY A 198 -24.82 27.26 -19.56
N GLY A 199 -25.31 26.08 -19.97
CA GLY A 199 -24.45 25.08 -20.59
C GLY A 199 -25.19 23.79 -20.91
N ASN A 200 -26.01 23.80 -21.95
CA ASN A 200 -26.60 22.60 -22.52
C ASN A 200 -25.49 21.62 -22.94
N ALA A 201 -25.34 20.49 -22.24
CA ALA A 201 -25.19 19.15 -22.82
C ALA A 201 -25.08 18.12 -21.69
N ARG A 202 -26.12 17.29 -21.56
CA ARG A 202 -25.99 15.95 -21.00
C ARG A 202 -25.06 15.19 -21.93
N THR A 203 -23.76 15.16 -21.61
CA THR A 203 -22.85 14.17 -22.17
C THR A 203 -22.59 13.17 -21.07
N THR A 204 -23.33 12.06 -21.10
CA THR A 204 -22.96 10.82 -20.43
C THR A 204 -21.47 10.55 -20.64
N PRO A 205 -20.65 10.37 -19.58
CA PRO A 205 -19.32 9.82 -19.77
C PRO A 205 -19.48 8.43 -20.38
N SER A 206 -18.94 8.23 -21.57
CA SER A 206 -18.77 6.88 -22.12
C SER A 206 -18.01 6.05 -21.09
N ALA A 207 -18.56 4.89 -20.74
CA ALA A 207 -17.87 3.88 -19.96
C ALA A 207 -16.49 3.67 -20.55
N THR A 208 -15.46 4.18 -19.88
CA THR A 208 -14.09 3.94 -20.29
C THR A 208 -13.81 2.49 -19.92
N SER A 209 -13.56 1.67 -20.94
CA SER A 209 -13.22 0.27 -20.80
C SER A 209 -12.13 0.10 -19.75
N ASN A 210 -12.32 -0.88 -18.88
CA ASN A 210 -11.28 -1.41 -18.03
C ASN A 210 -10.00 -1.62 -18.86
N PRO A 211 -8.84 -1.09 -18.46
CA PRO A 211 -7.57 -1.30 -19.18
C PRO A 211 -7.09 -2.76 -19.17
N TRP A 212 -7.85 -3.66 -18.54
CA TRP A 212 -7.64 -5.11 -18.57
C TRP A 212 -8.81 -5.75 -19.30
N ASP A 213 -8.52 -6.26 -20.49
CA ASP A 213 -9.40 -7.11 -21.28
C ASP A 213 -9.84 -8.32 -20.44
N PRO A 214 -11.14 -8.67 -20.39
CA PRO A 214 -11.62 -9.86 -19.67
C PRO A 214 -11.11 -11.20 -20.20
N ASP A 215 -10.38 -11.24 -21.33
CA ASP A 215 -9.88 -12.48 -21.97
C ASP A 215 -8.35 -12.68 -21.91
N HIS A 216 -7.65 -12.16 -20.90
CA HIS A 216 -6.23 -12.54 -20.73
C HIS A 216 -6.12 -14.00 -20.20
N PRO A 217 -5.36 -14.89 -20.88
CA PRO A 217 -5.20 -16.29 -20.45
C PRO A 217 -4.52 -16.43 -19.09
#